data_AF-A0A7Y6C2X0-F1
#
_entry.id   AF-A0A7Y6C2X0-F1
#
_cell.length_a   1.000
_cell.length_b   1.000
_cell.length_c   1.000
_cell.angle_alpha   90.00
_cell.angle_beta   90.00
_cell.angle_gamma   90.00
#
_symmetry.space_group_name_H-M   'P 1'
#
loop_
_entity.id
_entity.type
_entity.pdbx_description
1 polymer ?
#
loop_
_entity_poly.entity_id
_entity_poly.type
_entity_poly.pdbx_seq_one_letter_code
_entity_poly.pdbx_strand_id
1 'polypeptide(L)'
;MLRTLLGELPRQNEGVLEEAIESMVETLELLQRQLDLNQDPTHDYRKLYVWTQGLISSLDELEQSYFAASHFRKKVKAGSTDDMTIEEKAEYARYVYFYKDGFIRCFAILDKTGTVLNELFQLNTSKVKSHFSYFTVLRQFGYAKMHGDLAVRLINIKDAYREPMSKLRKRRNMEIHYMNSEMQDDLWQLHQTLQGKVKLEDLDQHLDELRQGVDMVCETLKEAYGYINKMWHKQGVSELAK
;
A
#
# COMPACT_ATOMS: atom_id res chain seq x y z
N MET A 1 8.09 -14.95 1.57
CA MET A 1 7.74 -15.97 2.60
C MET A 1 6.50 -16.78 2.23
N LEU A 2 5.37 -16.15 1.88
CA LEU A 2 4.11 -16.87 1.60
C LEU A 2 4.18 -17.75 0.34
N ARG A 3 4.89 -17.32 -0.71
CA ARG A 3 5.07 -18.12 -1.95
C ARG A 3 5.64 -19.51 -1.67
N THR A 4 6.71 -19.60 -0.88
CA THR A 4 7.32 -20.89 -0.52
C THR A 4 6.41 -21.75 0.35
N LEU A 5 5.58 -21.14 1.23
CA LEU A 5 4.58 -21.87 2.01
C LEU A 5 3.45 -22.43 1.13
N LEU A 6 3.16 -21.79 0.00
CA LEU A 6 2.16 -22.20 -0.97
C LEU A 6 2.74 -23.12 -2.08
N GLY A 7 3.98 -23.60 -1.91
CA GLY A 7 4.63 -24.54 -2.82
C GLY A 7 5.26 -23.89 -4.06
N GLU A 8 5.43 -22.57 -4.06
CA GLU A 8 5.93 -21.79 -5.19
C GLU A 8 7.34 -21.26 -4.92
N LEU A 9 8.10 -20.97 -5.98
CA LEU A 9 9.45 -20.42 -5.83
C LEU A 9 9.42 -19.03 -5.16
N PRO A 10 10.50 -18.64 -4.45
CA PRO A 10 10.66 -17.27 -3.98
C PRO A 10 10.45 -16.28 -5.13
N ARG A 11 9.81 -15.15 -4.82
CA ARG A 11 9.58 -14.09 -5.80
C ARG A 11 10.90 -13.59 -6.36
N GLN A 12 10.93 -13.35 -7.66
CA GLN A 12 11.93 -12.49 -8.29
C GLN A 12 11.33 -11.09 -8.40
N ASN A 13 12.09 -10.08 -7.99
CA ASN A 13 11.71 -8.69 -8.22
C ASN A 13 11.75 -8.46 -9.74
N GLU A 14 10.65 -7.97 -10.32
CA GLU A 14 10.60 -7.63 -11.73
C GLU A 14 9.73 -6.37 -11.92
N GLY A 15 10.00 -5.64 -13.01
CA GLY A 15 9.20 -4.50 -13.43
C GLY A 15 9.12 -3.39 -12.38
N VAL A 16 7.93 -2.78 -12.23
CA VAL A 16 7.75 -1.61 -11.35
C VAL A 16 8.04 -1.89 -9.87
N LEU A 17 7.87 -3.14 -9.43
CA LEU A 17 8.18 -3.56 -8.07
C LEU A 17 9.69 -3.57 -7.82
N GLU A 18 10.47 -4.05 -8.78
CA GLU A 18 11.93 -4.00 -8.74
C GLU A 18 12.42 -2.55 -8.70
N GLU A 19 11.96 -1.72 -9.64
CA GLU A 19 12.34 -0.31 -9.71
C GLU A 19 12.04 0.45 -8.41
N ALA A 20 10.90 0.15 -7.76
CA ALA A 20 10.54 0.73 -6.47
C ALA A 20 11.48 0.27 -5.34
N ILE A 21 11.78 -1.03 -5.27
CA ILE A 21 12.69 -1.59 -4.27
C ILE A 21 14.10 -1.03 -4.44
N GLU A 22 14.63 -1.01 -5.66
CA GLU A 22 15.96 -0.48 -5.96
C GLU A 22 16.08 0.99 -5.56
N SER A 23 15.08 1.80 -5.90
CA SER A 23 15.05 3.22 -5.52
C SER A 23 15.11 3.41 -3.99
N MET A 24 14.37 2.58 -3.23
CA MET A 24 14.40 2.62 -1.76
C MET A 24 15.72 2.11 -1.18
N VAL A 25 16.30 1.05 -1.76
CA VAL A 25 17.60 0.50 -1.34
C VAL A 25 18.71 1.52 -1.56
N GLU A 26 18.73 2.21 -2.70
CA GLU A 26 19.69 3.29 -2.96
C GLU A 26 19.56 4.39 -1.89
N THR A 27 18.35 4.77 -1.50
CA THR A 27 18.15 5.74 -0.40
C THR A 27 18.71 5.21 0.92
N LEU A 28 18.56 3.92 1.24
CA LEU A 28 19.15 3.33 2.44
C LEU A 28 20.67 3.40 2.42
N GLU A 29 21.31 3.13 1.27
CA GLU A 29 22.76 3.25 1.13
C GLU A 29 23.23 4.70 1.32
N LEU A 30 22.51 5.66 0.75
CA LEU A 30 22.80 7.09 0.92
C LEU A 30 22.67 7.49 2.40
N LEU A 31 21.62 7.06 3.08
CA LEU A 31 21.41 7.32 4.50
C LEU A 31 22.50 6.69 5.36
N GLN A 32 22.87 5.43 5.09
CA GLN A 32 23.93 4.74 5.83
C GLN A 32 25.25 5.51 5.74
N ARG A 33 25.65 5.96 4.54
CA ARG A 33 26.84 6.79 4.36
C ARG A 33 26.81 8.07 5.21
N GLN A 34 25.63 8.64 5.45
CA GLN A 34 25.49 9.85 6.28
C GLN A 34 25.50 9.60 7.77
N LEU A 35 24.93 8.48 8.20
CA LEU A 35 25.06 8.01 9.56
C LEU A 35 26.55 7.80 9.91
N ASP A 36 27.32 7.24 8.98
CA ASP A 36 28.75 6.99 9.18
C ASP A 36 29.59 8.27 9.24
N LEU A 37 29.23 9.30 8.45
CA LEU A 37 29.97 10.57 8.39
C LEU A 37 29.69 11.50 9.59
N ASN A 38 28.42 11.68 9.96
CA ASN A 38 28.01 12.76 10.86
C ASN A 38 27.36 12.27 12.17
N GLN A 39 27.25 10.96 12.39
CA GLN A 39 26.63 10.31 13.57
C GLN A 39 25.15 10.68 13.85
N ASP A 40 24.56 11.56 13.02
CA ASP A 40 23.14 11.93 13.02
C ASP A 40 22.62 12.42 14.40
N PRO A 41 23.08 13.60 14.86
CA PRO A 41 22.74 14.12 16.19
C PRO A 41 21.26 14.48 16.33
N THR A 42 20.56 14.78 15.23
CA THR A 42 19.11 15.07 15.24
C THR A 42 18.26 13.80 15.12
N HIS A 43 18.88 12.65 14.83
CA HIS A 43 18.24 11.35 14.60
C HIS A 43 17.31 11.28 13.37
N ASP A 44 17.36 12.28 12.48
CA ASP A 44 16.47 12.37 11.33
C ASP A 44 16.82 11.31 10.29
N TYR A 45 18.11 11.08 10.04
CA TYR A 45 18.53 10.08 9.06
C TYR A 45 18.27 8.66 9.54
N ARG A 46 18.48 8.38 10.83
CA ARG A 46 18.16 7.07 11.43
C ARG A 46 16.67 6.79 11.37
N LYS A 47 15.85 7.80 11.64
CA LYS A 47 14.39 7.71 11.54
C LYS A 47 13.95 7.40 10.10
N LEU A 48 14.47 8.14 9.11
CA LEU A 48 14.16 7.90 7.71
C LEU A 48 14.65 6.53 7.23
N TYR A 49 15.81 6.07 7.72
CA TYR A 49 16.36 4.75 7.44
C TYR A 49 15.41 3.65 7.91
N VAL A 50 15.00 3.69 9.19
CA VAL A 50 14.05 2.70 9.76
C VAL A 50 12.71 2.72 9.02
N TRP A 51 12.22 3.91 8.68
CA TRP A 51 10.97 4.03 7.94
C TRP A 51 11.06 3.45 6.53
N THR A 52 12.18 3.67 5.84
CA THR A 52 12.40 3.13 4.49
C THR A 52 12.57 1.62 4.52
N GLN A 53 13.29 1.06 5.51
CA GLN A 53 13.34 -0.39 5.71
C GLN A 53 11.96 -0.99 5.96
N GLY A 54 11.16 -0.36 6.82
CA GLY A 54 9.79 -0.79 7.08
C GLY A 54 8.89 -0.74 5.84
N LEU A 55 9.07 0.26 4.97
CA LEU A 55 8.35 0.36 3.70
C LEU A 55 8.74 -0.76 2.72
N ILE A 56 10.03 -1.11 2.62
CA ILE A 56 10.48 -2.25 1.79
C ILE A 56 9.83 -3.55 2.27
N SER A 57 9.88 -3.83 3.57
CA SER A 57 9.26 -5.03 4.14
C SER A 57 7.74 -5.04 3.92
N SER A 58 7.08 -3.88 4.11
CA SER A 58 5.64 -3.77 3.91
C SER A 58 5.24 -3.97 2.44
N LEU A 59 6.07 -3.52 1.50
CA LEU A 59 5.85 -3.72 0.06
C LEU A 59 5.94 -5.19 -0.32
N ASP A 60 6.93 -5.91 0.21
CA ASP A 60 7.03 -7.36 0.03
C ASP A 60 5.82 -8.09 0.61
N GLU A 61 5.35 -7.69 1.79
CA GLU A 61 4.13 -8.24 2.39
C GLU A 61 2.87 -7.93 1.56
N LEU A 62 2.77 -6.76 0.94
CA LEU A 62 1.63 -6.38 0.10
C LEU A 62 1.57 -7.26 -1.15
N GLU A 63 2.71 -7.44 -1.82
CA GLU A 63 2.82 -8.35 -2.96
C GLU A 63 2.43 -9.77 -2.54
N GLN A 64 2.93 -10.25 -1.41
CA GLN A 64 2.66 -11.60 -0.92
C GLN A 64 1.18 -11.80 -0.56
N SER A 65 0.52 -10.79 0.01
CA SER A 65 -0.93 -10.79 0.24
C SER A 65 -1.70 -10.91 -1.07
N TYR A 66 -1.35 -10.13 -2.10
CA TYR A 66 -1.98 -10.23 -3.42
C TYR A 66 -1.75 -11.62 -4.05
N PHE A 67 -0.52 -12.13 -3.97
CA PHE A 67 -0.18 -13.46 -4.48
C PHE A 67 -1.01 -14.56 -3.79
N ALA A 68 -1.06 -14.54 -2.47
CA ALA A 68 -1.77 -15.55 -1.69
C ALA A 68 -3.29 -15.48 -1.96
N ALA A 69 -3.88 -14.28 -2.00
CA ALA A 69 -5.28 -14.11 -2.39
C ALA A 69 -5.52 -14.69 -3.79
N SER A 70 -4.66 -14.36 -4.77
CA SER A 70 -4.75 -14.88 -6.14
C SER A 70 -4.62 -16.41 -6.21
N HIS A 71 -3.76 -17.01 -5.38
CA HIS A 71 -3.61 -18.46 -5.28
C HIS A 71 -4.90 -19.13 -4.80
N PHE A 72 -5.49 -18.63 -3.71
CA PHE A 72 -6.69 -19.23 -3.12
C PHE A 72 -7.95 -19.00 -3.95
N ARG A 73 -8.06 -17.83 -4.60
CA ARG A 73 -9.14 -17.51 -5.53
C ARG A 73 -9.33 -18.58 -6.62
N LYS A 74 -8.24 -19.14 -7.16
CA LYS A 74 -8.28 -20.16 -8.23
C LYS A 74 -9.03 -21.44 -7.82
N LYS A 75 -9.12 -21.70 -6.52
CA LYS A 75 -9.79 -22.88 -5.95
C LYS A 75 -11.27 -22.64 -5.67
N VAL A 76 -11.74 -21.40 -5.78
CA VAL A 76 -13.14 -21.00 -5.60
C VAL A 76 -13.85 -20.94 -6.95
N LYS A 77 -14.92 -21.71 -7.14
CA LYS A 77 -15.68 -21.87 -8.38
C LYS A 77 -17.18 -21.59 -8.23
N ALA A 78 -17.74 -21.83 -7.04
CA ALA A 78 -19.14 -21.62 -6.74
C ALA A 78 -19.52 -20.14 -6.85
N GLY A 79 -20.70 -19.86 -7.42
CA GLY A 79 -21.24 -18.50 -7.55
C GLY A 79 -22.00 -18.01 -6.31
N SER A 80 -22.13 -18.85 -5.27
CA SER A 80 -22.74 -18.53 -3.98
C SER A 80 -22.04 -19.31 -2.88
N THR A 81 -21.97 -18.73 -1.68
CA THR A 81 -21.41 -19.39 -0.48
C THR A 81 -22.19 -20.63 -0.07
N ASP A 82 -23.48 -20.70 -0.42
CA ASP A 82 -24.33 -21.85 -0.11
C ASP A 82 -24.01 -23.06 -1.00
N ASP A 83 -23.47 -22.82 -2.19
CA ASP A 83 -23.13 -23.84 -3.18
C ASP A 83 -21.68 -24.35 -3.03
N MET A 84 -20.89 -23.76 -2.11
CA MET A 84 -19.52 -24.18 -1.85
C MET A 84 -19.45 -25.48 -1.04
N THR A 85 -18.54 -26.36 -1.45
CA THR A 85 -18.10 -27.49 -0.61
C THR A 85 -17.37 -27.01 0.64
N ILE A 86 -17.18 -27.88 1.64
CA ILE A 86 -16.46 -27.52 2.88
C ILE A 86 -15.02 -27.08 2.56
N GLU A 87 -14.37 -27.79 1.64
CA GLU A 87 -13.02 -27.51 1.17
C GLU A 87 -12.96 -26.14 0.49
N GLU A 88 -13.92 -25.87 -0.39
CA GLU A 88 -14.02 -24.60 -1.11
C GLU A 88 -14.30 -23.41 -0.17
N LYS A 89 -15.13 -23.59 0.86
CA LYS A 89 -15.34 -22.57 1.90
C LYS A 89 -14.05 -22.22 2.63
N ALA A 90 -13.20 -23.23 2.91
CA ALA A 90 -11.91 -23.00 3.53
C ALA A 90 -10.97 -22.20 2.62
N GLU A 91 -10.95 -22.50 1.31
CA GLU A 91 -10.16 -21.73 0.34
C GLU A 91 -10.69 -20.31 0.17
N TYR A 92 -12.01 -20.13 0.16
CA TYR A 92 -12.63 -18.81 0.13
C TYR A 92 -12.28 -17.98 1.36
N ALA A 93 -12.31 -18.56 2.56
CA ALA A 93 -11.90 -17.87 3.79
C ALA A 93 -10.43 -17.39 3.73
N ARG A 94 -9.53 -18.23 3.20
CA ARG A 94 -8.12 -17.84 3.00
C ARG A 94 -7.97 -16.73 1.97
N TYR A 95 -8.71 -16.82 0.85
CA TYR A 95 -8.78 -15.73 -0.13
C TYR A 95 -9.19 -14.42 0.53
N VAL A 96 -10.29 -14.41 1.29
CA VAL A 96 -10.82 -13.22 1.98
C VAL A 96 -9.78 -12.66 2.95
N TYR A 97 -9.13 -13.51 3.74
CA TYR A 97 -8.09 -13.11 4.69
C TYR A 97 -6.96 -12.33 4.00
N PHE A 98 -6.34 -12.92 2.97
CA PHE A 98 -5.22 -12.28 2.28
C PHE A 98 -5.64 -11.07 1.43
N TYR A 99 -6.86 -11.09 0.89
CA TYR A 99 -7.43 -9.94 0.18
C TYR A 99 -7.61 -8.73 1.11
N LYS A 100 -8.16 -8.96 2.30
CA LYS A 100 -8.33 -7.94 3.35
C LYS A 100 -6.99 -7.34 3.78
N ASP A 101 -6.03 -8.21 4.10
CA ASP A 101 -4.68 -7.79 4.44
C ASP A 101 -4.04 -6.97 3.31
N GLY A 102 -4.22 -7.39 2.06
CA GLY A 102 -3.69 -6.71 0.88
C GLY A 102 -4.18 -5.27 0.78
N PHE A 103 -5.50 -5.04 0.81
CA PHE A 103 -6.00 -3.67 0.66
C PHE A 103 -5.72 -2.80 1.89
N ILE A 104 -5.68 -3.36 3.11
CA ILE A 104 -5.30 -2.60 4.32
C ILE A 104 -3.86 -2.13 4.20
N ARG A 105 -2.96 -3.04 3.83
CA ARG A 105 -1.52 -2.78 3.69
C ARG A 105 -1.23 -1.78 2.57
N CYS A 106 -1.97 -1.85 1.47
CA CYS A 106 -1.89 -0.87 0.38
C CYS A 106 -2.02 0.57 0.89
N PHE A 107 -3.03 0.86 1.72
CA PHE A 107 -3.19 2.21 2.28
C PHE A 107 -2.21 2.52 3.40
N ALA A 108 -1.83 1.55 4.22
CA ALA A 108 -0.83 1.75 5.26
C ALA A 108 0.53 2.19 4.67
N ILE A 109 0.95 1.57 3.57
CA ILE A 109 2.18 1.94 2.84
C ILE A 109 2.06 3.36 2.27
N LEU A 110 0.95 3.69 1.62
CA LEU A 110 0.73 5.03 1.10
C LEU A 110 0.78 6.08 2.21
N ASP A 111 0.08 5.86 3.33
CA ASP A 111 0.05 6.81 4.45
C ASP A 111 1.43 6.97 5.10
N LYS A 112 2.20 5.89 5.21
CA LYS A 112 3.59 5.93 5.67
C LYS A 112 4.50 6.68 4.69
N THR A 113 4.32 6.47 3.38
CA THR A 113 5.01 7.23 2.33
C THR A 113 4.65 8.72 2.42
N GLY A 114 3.37 9.04 2.63
CA GLY A 114 2.94 10.42 2.88
C GLY A 114 3.63 11.04 4.10
N THR A 115 3.81 10.27 5.17
CA THR A 115 4.55 10.71 6.36
C THR A 115 6.01 11.01 6.03
N VAL A 116 6.69 10.11 5.31
CA VAL A 116 8.07 10.31 4.84
C VAL A 116 8.19 11.60 4.03
N LEU A 117 7.33 11.78 3.02
CA LEU A 117 7.38 12.95 2.15
C LEU A 117 7.04 14.25 2.89
N ASN A 118 6.08 14.19 3.81
CA ASN A 118 5.73 15.34 4.63
C ASN A 118 6.89 15.82 5.50
N GLU A 119 7.64 14.88 6.10
CA GLU A 119 8.80 15.23 6.92
C GLU A 119 9.97 15.70 6.06
N LEU A 120 10.32 14.95 5.01
CA LEU A 120 11.48 15.25 4.18
C LEU A 120 11.35 16.60 3.47
N PHE A 121 10.16 16.94 2.97
CA PHE A 121 9.92 18.19 2.26
C PHE A 121 9.25 19.26 3.11
N GLN A 122 9.23 19.06 4.44
CA GLN A 122 8.67 20.00 5.42
C GLN A 122 7.30 20.56 5.02
N LEU A 123 6.42 19.70 4.49
CA LEU A 123 5.13 20.13 3.94
C LEU A 123 4.15 20.62 5.02
N ASN A 124 4.48 20.40 6.29
CA ASN A 124 3.72 20.87 7.45
C ASN A 124 2.24 20.42 7.43
N THR A 125 1.93 19.28 6.82
CA THR A 125 0.57 18.76 6.67
C THR A 125 -0.13 18.56 8.02
N SER A 126 0.64 18.22 9.06
CA SER A 126 0.15 18.09 10.44
C SER A 126 -0.45 19.38 11.01
N LYS A 127 -0.02 20.56 10.55
CA LYS A 127 -0.61 21.86 10.95
C LYS A 127 -2.03 22.04 10.40
N VAL A 128 -2.37 21.35 9.31
CA VAL A 128 -3.71 21.37 8.71
C VAL A 128 -4.58 20.24 9.27
N LYS A 129 -4.00 19.06 9.51
CA LYS A 129 -4.72 17.92 10.08
C LYS A 129 -3.75 17.01 10.85
N SER A 130 -4.00 16.77 12.15
CA SER A 130 -3.15 15.92 13.00
C SER A 130 -3.01 14.48 12.47
N HIS A 131 -4.10 13.92 11.96
CA HIS A 131 -4.12 12.61 11.28
C HIS A 131 -4.43 12.79 9.80
N PHE A 132 -3.40 12.71 8.97
CA PHE A 132 -3.50 12.90 7.53
C PHE A 132 -3.23 11.61 6.76
N SER A 133 -3.84 11.51 5.57
CA SER A 133 -3.56 10.42 4.63
C SER A 133 -2.53 10.85 3.60
N TYR A 134 -1.97 9.91 2.86
CA TYR A 134 -1.18 10.17 1.65
C TYR A 134 -1.82 11.20 0.72
N PHE A 135 -3.12 11.06 0.46
CA PHE A 135 -3.87 11.97 -0.41
C PHE A 135 -3.99 13.39 0.16
N THR A 136 -3.89 13.55 1.47
CA THR A 136 -3.81 14.86 2.12
C THR A 136 -2.44 15.50 1.86
N VAL A 137 -1.37 14.70 1.95
CA VAL A 137 0.01 15.15 1.67
C VAL A 137 0.16 15.55 0.20
N LEU A 138 -0.38 14.77 -0.75
CA LEU A 138 -0.38 15.13 -2.17
C LEU A 138 -1.06 16.47 -2.45
N ARG A 139 -2.15 16.78 -1.72
CA ARG A 139 -2.80 18.08 -1.84
C ARG A 139 -1.89 19.21 -1.36
N GLN A 140 -1.16 18.99 -0.26
CA GLN A 140 -0.18 19.97 0.24
C GLN A 140 1.00 20.14 -0.72
N PHE A 141 1.48 19.08 -1.35
CA PHE A 141 2.45 19.16 -2.45
C PHE A 141 1.99 20.08 -3.58
N GLY A 142 0.71 20.00 -3.96
CA GLY A 142 0.16 20.89 -4.99
C GLY A 142 0.15 22.37 -4.58
N TYR A 143 0.11 22.68 -3.29
CA TYR A 143 0.19 24.05 -2.77
C TYR A 143 1.62 24.51 -2.50
N ALA A 144 2.50 23.57 -2.12
CA ALA A 144 3.92 23.83 -1.98
C ALA A 144 4.49 24.15 -3.36
N LYS A 145 4.94 25.39 -3.57
CA LYS A 145 5.57 25.82 -4.83
C LYS A 145 6.93 25.14 -5.08
N MET A 146 7.38 24.27 -4.17
CA MET A 146 8.63 23.51 -4.23
C MET A 146 8.35 22.06 -4.63
N HIS A 147 9.29 21.44 -5.35
CA HIS A 147 9.18 20.05 -5.83
C HIS A 147 7.97 19.81 -6.77
N GLY A 148 7.56 20.83 -7.54
CA GLY A 148 6.40 20.76 -8.43
C GLY A 148 6.43 19.59 -9.42
N ASP A 149 7.61 19.23 -9.92
CA ASP A 149 7.78 18.08 -10.81
C ASP A 149 7.39 16.75 -10.14
N LEU A 150 7.78 16.54 -8.87
CA LEU A 150 7.37 15.36 -8.12
C LEU A 150 5.87 15.39 -7.84
N ALA A 151 5.34 16.55 -7.43
CA ALA A 151 3.92 16.71 -7.16
C ALA A 151 3.05 16.32 -8.38
N VAL A 152 3.42 16.80 -9.57
CA VAL A 152 2.70 16.47 -10.82
C VAL A 152 2.75 14.97 -11.11
N ARG A 153 3.92 14.33 -10.99
CA ARG A 153 4.04 12.88 -11.24
C ARG A 153 3.19 12.06 -10.27
N LEU A 154 3.24 12.38 -8.98
CA LEU A 154 2.45 11.67 -7.96
C LEU A 154 0.93 11.91 -8.12
N ILE A 155 0.53 13.12 -8.53
CA ILE A 155 -0.88 13.43 -8.84
C ILE A 155 -1.36 12.60 -10.05
N ASN A 156 -0.55 12.51 -11.09
CA ASN A 156 -0.88 11.74 -12.29
C ASN A 156 -1.04 10.25 -11.98
N ILE A 157 -0.14 9.67 -11.18
CA ILE A 157 -0.27 8.28 -10.68
C ILE A 157 -1.60 8.12 -9.92
N LYS A 158 -1.85 9.00 -8.94
CA LYS A 158 -3.09 8.98 -8.15
C LYS A 158 -4.35 9.09 -8.99
N ASP A 159 -4.33 9.87 -10.07
CA ASP A 159 -5.48 10.03 -10.97
C ASP A 159 -5.66 8.81 -11.91
N ALA A 160 -4.58 8.20 -12.38
CA ALA A 160 -4.62 6.97 -13.19
C ALA A 160 -5.29 5.79 -12.44
N TYR A 161 -5.05 5.69 -11.13
CA TYR A 161 -5.59 4.61 -10.27
C TYR A 161 -6.82 5.03 -9.45
N ARG A 162 -7.49 6.14 -9.80
CA ARG A 162 -8.56 6.73 -8.98
C ARG A 162 -9.72 5.78 -8.68
N GLU A 163 -10.19 5.07 -9.70
CA GLU A 163 -11.35 4.17 -9.58
C GLU A 163 -11.06 2.94 -8.68
N PRO A 164 -10.05 2.10 -8.97
CA PRO A 164 -9.75 0.93 -8.13
C PRO A 164 -9.46 1.33 -6.69
N MET A 165 -8.71 2.41 -6.48
CA MET A 165 -8.38 2.88 -5.13
C MET A 165 -9.58 3.44 -4.38
N SER A 166 -10.56 4.03 -5.07
CA SER A 166 -11.82 4.44 -4.43
C SER A 166 -12.56 3.23 -3.88
N LYS A 167 -12.63 2.13 -4.65
CA LYS A 167 -13.30 0.89 -4.23
C LYS A 167 -12.55 0.19 -3.09
N LEU A 168 -11.23 0.02 -3.20
CA LEU A 168 -10.41 -0.53 -2.12
C LEU A 168 -10.53 0.29 -0.84
N ARG A 169 -10.56 1.62 -0.94
CA ARG A 169 -10.74 2.50 0.23
C ARG A 169 -12.09 2.29 0.90
N LYS A 170 -13.16 2.14 0.11
CA LYS A 170 -14.50 1.83 0.64
C LYS A 170 -14.46 0.48 1.37
N ARG A 171 -13.89 -0.57 0.77
CA ARG A 171 -13.74 -1.89 1.41
C ARG A 171 -12.93 -1.84 2.69
N ARG A 172 -11.78 -1.15 2.69
CA ARG A 172 -10.98 -0.93 3.89
C ARG A 172 -11.75 -0.20 4.99
N ASN A 173 -12.44 0.88 4.64
CA ASN A 173 -13.26 1.61 5.61
C ASN A 173 -14.36 0.72 6.16
N MET A 174 -15.01 -0.09 5.31
CA MET A 174 -15.98 -1.07 5.78
C MET A 174 -15.29 -2.04 6.74
N GLU A 175 -14.20 -2.71 6.36
CA GLU A 175 -13.50 -3.66 7.24
C GLU A 175 -13.13 -3.06 8.62
N ILE A 176 -12.54 -1.87 8.63
CA ILE A 176 -12.10 -1.20 9.87
C ILE A 176 -13.29 -0.76 10.74
N HIS A 177 -14.40 -0.34 10.12
CA HIS A 177 -15.58 0.12 10.86
C HIS A 177 -16.54 -1.02 11.21
N TYR A 178 -16.60 -2.08 10.40
CA TYR A 178 -17.55 -3.17 10.54
C TYR A 178 -17.14 -4.21 11.57
N MET A 179 -15.86 -4.34 11.95
CA MET A 179 -15.49 -5.09 13.16
C MET A 179 -16.25 -4.63 14.42
N ASN A 180 -16.74 -3.37 14.46
CA ASN A 180 -17.57 -2.86 15.55
C ASN A 180 -19.09 -2.94 15.28
N SER A 181 -19.52 -3.19 14.03
CA SER A 181 -20.94 -3.28 13.64
C SER A 181 -21.36 -4.65 13.11
N GLU A 182 -20.49 -5.67 13.16
CA GLU A 182 -20.79 -7.07 12.78
C GLU A 182 -22.08 -7.58 13.44
N MET A 183 -22.40 -7.15 14.67
CA MET A 183 -23.66 -7.51 15.33
C MET A 183 -24.94 -6.92 14.68
N GLN A 184 -24.85 -5.81 13.94
CA GLN A 184 -26.00 -5.22 13.23
C GLN A 184 -26.15 -5.73 11.80
N ASP A 185 -25.04 -6.14 11.17
CA ASP A 185 -25.04 -6.63 9.79
C ASP A 185 -25.35 -8.13 9.69
N ASP A 186 -25.03 -8.94 10.71
CA ASP A 186 -25.54 -10.31 10.81
C ASP A 186 -27.09 -10.34 10.80
N LEU A 187 -27.72 -9.33 11.44
CA LEU A 187 -29.16 -9.10 11.37
C LEU A 187 -29.60 -8.72 9.94
N TRP A 188 -28.83 -7.93 9.21
CA TRP A 188 -29.16 -7.49 7.85
C TRP A 188 -28.95 -8.59 6.79
N GLN A 189 -27.92 -9.44 6.92
CA GLN A 189 -27.72 -10.64 6.11
C GLN A 189 -28.78 -11.72 6.37
N LEU A 190 -29.22 -11.89 7.63
CA LEU A 190 -30.41 -12.70 7.96
C LEU A 190 -31.67 -12.17 7.25
N HIS A 191 -31.81 -10.85 7.12
CA HIS A 191 -32.91 -10.22 6.38
C HIS A 191 -32.81 -10.41 4.86
N GLN A 192 -31.61 -10.53 4.28
CA GLN A 192 -31.43 -10.79 2.84
C GLN A 192 -31.57 -12.26 2.45
N THR A 193 -31.16 -13.19 3.31
CA THR A 193 -31.35 -14.64 3.07
C THR A 193 -32.83 -15.06 3.06
N LEU A 194 -33.70 -14.26 3.70
CA LEU A 194 -35.16 -14.35 3.53
C LEU A 194 -35.66 -14.06 2.10
N GLN A 195 -34.83 -13.49 1.21
CA GLN A 195 -35.17 -13.14 -0.18
C GLN A 195 -34.41 -13.94 -1.26
N GLY A 196 -33.54 -14.89 -0.89
CA GLY A 196 -32.84 -15.77 -1.85
C GLY A 196 -31.36 -15.98 -1.53
N LYS A 197 -30.67 -16.79 -2.36
CA LYS A 197 -29.23 -17.08 -2.23
C LYS A 197 -28.40 -15.81 -2.41
N VAL A 198 -27.48 -15.56 -1.48
CA VAL A 198 -26.48 -14.48 -1.61
C VAL A 198 -25.48 -14.88 -2.69
N LYS A 199 -25.43 -14.12 -3.79
CA LYS A 199 -24.43 -14.31 -4.84
C LYS A 199 -23.08 -13.82 -4.35
N LEU A 200 -22.01 -14.55 -4.70
CA LEU A 200 -20.67 -14.04 -4.51
C LEU A 200 -20.43 -12.79 -5.35
N GLU A 201 -19.71 -11.84 -4.75
CA GLU A 201 -19.13 -10.71 -5.46
C GLU A 201 -18.12 -11.21 -6.51
N ASP A 202 -17.85 -10.38 -7.53
CA ASP A 202 -16.87 -10.71 -8.57
C ASP A 202 -15.46 -10.66 -7.98
N LEU A 203 -15.00 -11.83 -7.55
CA LEU A 203 -13.71 -11.98 -6.91
C LEU A 203 -12.52 -11.75 -7.87
N ASP A 204 -12.71 -11.92 -9.18
CA ASP A 204 -11.66 -11.63 -10.15
C ASP A 204 -11.52 -10.13 -10.34
N GLN A 205 -12.64 -9.40 -10.39
CA GLN A 205 -12.63 -7.94 -10.34
C GLN A 205 -11.95 -7.43 -9.05
N HIS A 206 -12.23 -8.07 -7.91
CA HIS A 206 -11.59 -7.70 -6.64
C HIS A 206 -10.07 -7.84 -6.68
N LEU A 207 -9.57 -8.95 -7.23
CA LEU A 207 -8.14 -9.16 -7.40
C LEU A 207 -7.51 -8.18 -8.38
N ASP A 208 -8.19 -7.85 -9.48
CA ASP A 208 -7.66 -6.86 -10.42
C ASP A 208 -7.58 -5.47 -9.77
N GLU A 209 -8.58 -5.09 -8.98
CA GLU A 209 -8.54 -3.85 -8.20
C GLU A 209 -7.40 -3.84 -7.19
N LEU A 210 -7.14 -4.96 -6.50
CA LEU A 210 -6.00 -5.09 -5.59
C LEU A 210 -4.67 -5.03 -6.34
N ARG A 211 -4.55 -5.71 -7.49
CA ARG A 211 -3.37 -5.64 -8.36
C ARG A 211 -3.05 -4.20 -8.75
N GLN A 212 -4.06 -3.46 -9.22
CA GLN A 212 -3.92 -2.03 -9.53
C GLN A 212 -3.53 -1.20 -8.31
N GLY A 213 -3.95 -1.59 -7.10
CA GLY A 213 -3.45 -1.00 -5.85
C GLY A 213 -1.96 -1.27 -5.59
N VAL A 214 -1.50 -2.51 -5.83
CA VAL A 214 -0.07 -2.86 -5.77
C VAL A 214 0.73 -2.03 -6.77
N ASP A 215 0.26 -1.94 -8.01
CA ASP A 215 0.91 -1.18 -9.08
C ASP A 215 1.02 0.32 -8.70
N MET A 216 -0.06 0.93 -8.22
CA MET A 216 -0.04 2.32 -7.75
C MET A 216 0.98 2.55 -6.63
N VAL A 217 1.04 1.63 -5.65
CA VAL A 217 2.00 1.73 -4.53
C VAL A 217 3.43 1.66 -5.05
N CYS A 218 3.73 0.73 -5.96
CA CYS A 218 5.06 0.58 -6.54
C CYS A 218 5.45 1.84 -7.33
N GLU A 219 4.58 2.33 -8.22
CA GLU A 219 4.83 3.56 -8.98
C GLU A 219 5.05 4.78 -8.08
N THR A 220 4.24 4.90 -7.03
CA THR A 220 4.35 5.98 -6.04
C THR A 220 5.70 5.94 -5.32
N LEU A 221 6.11 4.78 -4.83
CA LEU A 221 7.38 4.59 -4.14
C LEU A 221 8.55 4.84 -5.08
N LYS A 222 8.51 4.31 -6.31
CA LYS A 222 9.52 4.56 -7.34
C LYS A 222 9.71 6.05 -7.59
N GLU A 223 8.62 6.78 -7.86
CA GLU A 223 8.72 8.20 -8.18
C GLU A 223 9.17 9.05 -6.98
N ALA A 224 8.69 8.72 -5.78
CA ALA A 224 9.09 9.37 -4.54
C ALA A 224 10.59 9.17 -4.27
N TYR A 225 11.03 7.92 -4.15
CA TYR A 225 12.40 7.59 -3.79
C TYR A 225 13.39 7.89 -4.91
N GLY A 226 13.03 7.68 -6.17
CA GLY A 226 13.84 8.09 -7.30
C GLY A 226 14.05 9.61 -7.37
N TYR A 227 13.05 10.40 -6.95
CA TYR A 227 13.23 11.86 -6.81
C TYR A 227 14.15 12.22 -5.63
N ILE A 228 13.99 11.54 -4.48
CA ILE A 228 14.85 11.72 -3.31
C ILE A 228 16.32 11.45 -3.67
N ASN A 229 16.61 10.34 -4.33
CA ASN A 229 17.98 9.99 -4.76
C ASN A 229 18.55 11.06 -5.71
N LYS A 230 17.77 11.49 -6.71
CA LYS A 230 18.19 12.55 -7.65
C LYS A 230 18.52 13.86 -6.94
N MET A 231 17.72 14.24 -5.94
CA MET A 231 17.97 15.44 -5.15
C MET A 231 19.25 15.29 -4.31
N TRP A 232 19.42 14.13 -3.66
CA TRP A 232 20.58 13.82 -2.83
C TRP A 232 21.90 13.88 -3.61
N HIS A 233 21.91 13.34 -4.83
CA HIS A 233 23.09 13.39 -5.72
C HIS A 233 23.39 14.80 -6.25
N LYS A 234 22.36 15.64 -6.44
CA LYS A 234 22.54 17.00 -7.00
C LYS A 234 22.98 18.04 -5.99
N GLN A 235 22.39 18.04 -4.80
CA GLN A 235 22.59 19.10 -3.80
C GLN A 235 23.68 18.75 -2.78
N GLY A 236 24.13 17.49 -2.76
CA GLY A 236 24.90 16.98 -1.65
C GLY A 236 24.03 16.89 -0.39
N VAL A 237 24.50 16.13 0.59
CA VAL A 237 23.69 15.65 1.71
C VAL A 237 23.07 16.78 2.55
N SER A 238 23.79 17.89 2.69
CA SER A 238 23.53 18.87 3.74
C SER A 238 22.25 19.71 3.57
N GLU A 239 21.59 19.67 2.40
CA GLU A 239 20.49 20.61 2.09
C GLU A 239 19.11 19.97 2.02
N LEU A 240 18.98 18.64 2.03
CA LEU A 240 17.65 17.98 2.00
C LEU A 240 16.82 18.22 3.27
N ALA A 241 17.46 18.69 4.35
CA ALA A 241 16.82 18.99 5.64
C ALA A 241 16.71 20.49 5.94
N LYS A 242 17.12 21.39 5.02
CA LYS A 242 16.93 22.84 5.15
C LYS A 242 15.67 23.27 4.42
#